data_AF-U4LLR9-F1
#
_entry.id   AF-U4LLR9-F1
#
_cell.length_a   1.000
_cell.length_b   1.000
_cell.length_c   1.000
_cell.angle_alpha   90.00
_cell.angle_beta   90.00
_cell.angle_gamma   90.00
#
_symmetry.space_group_name_H-M   'P 1'
#
loop_
_entity.id
_entity.type
_entity.pdbx_description
1 polymer ?
#
loop_
_entity_poly.entity_id
_entity_poly.type
_entity_poly.pdbx_seq_one_letter_code
_entity_poly.pdbx_strand_id
1 'polypeptide(L)'
;MSRYLQIPRFLLPRGARAYTTPKLAKPTKFTPPSHSARVKDPVNYPGFSIKPDPTKRYPNTMPPPETWSHYFLTSRKLHFYLSLGILGALAGTVSISNFLNTSPFAHDIEWSWGHPIMSLERFKDAWKKTVEERSRLVAEMRKKKLEDVEKRGEYRKRFGLEETGNEGGFGGFGIKTKEEDKRYQATMEVQRRMLEQEEKKVGGQGDWVEEELRRLEKVAEDATGELVEEKRKLVDGILKQEGLTEEEKVKRMLAVVDEQEVSKDGKSSAENVEVKMGETPVLEEKKKRSWW
;
A
#
# COMPACT_ATOMS: atom_id res chain seq x y z
N MET A 1 27.55 12.22 69.71
CA MET A 1 27.08 10.84 69.94
C MET A 1 26.42 10.33 68.67
N SER A 2 27.08 9.47 67.89
CA SER A 2 26.40 8.45 67.06
C SER A 2 27.46 7.46 66.57
N ARG A 3 27.36 6.22 67.02
CA ARG A 3 28.36 5.15 66.83
C ARG A 3 28.06 4.39 65.55
N TYR A 4 29.10 4.16 64.75
CA TYR A 4 29.12 3.20 63.66
C TYR A 4 28.85 1.78 64.20
N LEU A 5 27.87 1.08 63.62
CA LEU A 5 27.66 -0.35 63.84
C LEU A 5 28.53 -1.12 62.83
N GLN A 6 29.70 -1.56 63.29
CA GLN A 6 30.45 -2.66 62.69
C GLN A 6 29.76 -3.98 63.05
N ILE A 7 29.25 -4.69 62.05
CA ILE A 7 28.73 -6.05 62.22
C ILE A 7 29.91 -7.03 62.08
N PRO A 8 30.12 -7.97 63.03
CA PRO A 8 31.24 -8.90 62.99
C PRO A 8 31.10 -9.97 61.90
N ARG A 9 32.19 -10.16 61.17
CA ARG A 9 32.35 -11.13 60.08
C ARG A 9 32.66 -12.52 60.64
N PHE A 10 31.69 -13.16 61.27
CA PHE A 10 31.83 -14.53 61.75
C PHE A 10 30.51 -15.27 61.60
N LEU A 11 30.27 -15.84 60.41
CA LEU A 11 29.28 -16.90 60.13
C LEU A 11 29.36 -17.21 58.61
N LEU A 12 30.47 -17.83 58.20
CA LEU A 12 30.48 -18.60 56.95
C LEU A 12 30.47 -20.07 57.34
N PRO A 13 29.46 -20.86 56.93
CA PRO A 13 29.44 -22.29 57.20
C PRO A 13 30.60 -22.96 56.46
N ARG A 14 31.54 -23.50 57.24
CA ARG A 14 32.55 -24.45 56.75
C ARG A 14 31.86 -25.78 56.42
N GLY A 15 32.05 -26.25 55.19
CA GLY A 15 32.03 -27.68 54.89
C GLY A 15 30.69 -28.28 54.45
N ALA A 16 30.18 -27.88 53.30
CA ALA A 16 29.31 -28.76 52.52
C ALA A 16 30.22 -29.73 51.73
N ARG A 17 30.34 -30.98 52.21
CA ARG A 17 30.97 -32.06 51.44
C ARG A 17 30.09 -32.35 50.23
N ALA A 18 30.59 -32.09 49.03
CA ALA A 18 29.91 -32.45 47.80
C ALA A 18 29.91 -33.98 47.66
N TYR A 19 28.74 -34.61 47.75
CA TYR A 19 28.58 -36.01 47.39
C TYR A 19 28.78 -36.14 45.88
N THR A 20 29.96 -36.59 45.45
CA THR A 20 30.21 -36.89 44.05
C THR A 20 29.46 -38.17 43.72
N THR A 21 28.36 -38.06 42.97
CA THR A 21 27.69 -39.24 42.42
C THR A 21 28.67 -39.97 41.49
N PRO A 22 28.90 -41.29 41.65
CA PRO A 22 29.78 -42.02 40.76
C PRO A 22 29.16 -41.99 39.35
N LYS A 23 29.78 -41.24 38.43
CA LYS A 23 29.39 -41.21 37.03
C LYS A 23 29.82 -42.52 36.39
N LEU A 24 28.86 -43.38 36.06
CA LEU A 24 29.11 -44.52 35.18
C LEU A 24 29.71 -44.02 33.86
N ALA A 25 30.73 -44.72 33.36
CA ALA A 25 31.29 -44.46 32.04
C ALA A 25 30.15 -44.56 31.02
N LYS A 26 29.97 -43.50 30.21
CA LYS A 26 28.94 -43.50 29.17
C LYS A 26 29.17 -44.73 28.28
N PRO A 27 28.14 -45.53 27.98
CA PRO A 27 28.31 -46.67 27.08
C PRO A 27 28.84 -46.16 25.74
N THR A 28 29.79 -46.90 25.16
CA THR A 28 30.36 -46.61 23.84
C THR A 28 29.22 -46.35 22.87
N LYS A 29 29.23 -45.17 22.25
CA LYS A 29 28.15 -44.68 21.39
C LYS A 29 27.79 -45.78 20.39
N PHE A 30 26.54 -46.26 20.44
CA PHE A 30 26.01 -47.22 19.48
C PHE A 30 26.23 -46.64 18.08
N THR A 31 27.17 -47.22 17.36
CA THR A 31 27.42 -46.93 15.95
C THR A 31 26.62 -47.98 15.20
N PRO A 32 25.39 -47.66 14.74
CA PRO A 32 24.66 -48.61 13.92
C PRO A 32 25.56 -49.00 12.74
N PRO A 33 25.47 -50.25 12.25
CA PRO A 33 26.25 -50.69 11.11
C PRO A 33 26.11 -49.65 10.00
N SER A 34 27.25 -49.18 9.48
CA SER A 34 27.33 -48.15 8.46
C SER A 34 26.54 -48.60 7.24
N HIS A 35 25.29 -48.13 7.12
CA HIS A 35 24.57 -48.23 5.86
C HIS A 35 25.44 -47.60 4.77
N SER A 36 25.61 -48.30 3.65
CA SER A 36 26.41 -47.81 2.53
C SER A 36 25.94 -46.41 2.15
N ALA A 37 26.82 -45.40 2.25
CA ALA A 37 26.56 -43.99 1.96
C ALA A 37 26.19 -43.70 0.49
N ARG A 38 25.96 -44.75 -0.32
CA ARG A 38 25.47 -44.61 -1.67
C ARG A 38 23.93 -44.58 -1.59
N VAL A 39 23.39 -43.37 -1.46
CA VAL A 39 22.02 -43.09 -1.88
C VAL A 39 21.93 -43.59 -3.31
N LYS A 40 21.25 -44.72 -3.55
CA LYS A 40 20.89 -45.11 -4.90
C LYS A 40 20.00 -43.98 -5.41
N ASP A 41 20.38 -43.36 -6.52
CA ASP A 41 19.49 -42.44 -7.20
C ASP A 41 18.11 -43.10 -7.29
N PRO A 42 17.02 -42.39 -6.94
CA PRO A 42 15.70 -42.98 -6.97
C PRO A 42 15.52 -43.56 -8.37
N VAL A 43 15.30 -44.88 -8.43
CA VAL A 43 15.01 -45.56 -9.69
C VAL A 43 13.79 -44.85 -10.25
N ASN A 44 14.01 -44.01 -11.25
CA ASN A 44 12.97 -43.25 -11.90
C ASN A 44 12.21 -44.26 -12.72
N TYR A 45 11.30 -44.97 -12.06
CA TYR A 45 10.40 -45.93 -12.71
C TYR A 45 9.71 -45.12 -13.80
N PRO A 46 9.88 -45.45 -15.10
CA PRO A 46 9.11 -44.80 -16.15
C PRO A 46 7.68 -45.32 -16.00
N GLY A 47 6.97 -44.79 -15.01
CA GLY A 47 5.54 -44.95 -14.89
C GLY A 47 4.94 -44.49 -16.22
N PHE A 48 3.90 -45.21 -16.66
CA PHE A 48 3.17 -44.87 -17.87
C PHE A 48 2.85 -43.36 -17.84
N SER A 49 3.18 -42.63 -18.91
CA SER A 49 2.90 -41.19 -18.98
C SER A 49 1.39 -41.02 -19.05
N ILE A 50 0.73 -40.99 -17.89
CA ILE A 50 -0.68 -40.70 -17.77
C ILE A 50 -0.79 -39.21 -18.04
N LYS A 51 -0.97 -38.86 -19.31
CA LYS A 51 -1.53 -37.56 -19.65
C LYS A 51 -2.88 -37.52 -18.94
N PRO A 52 -3.09 -36.61 -17.97
CA PRO A 52 -4.36 -36.55 -17.27
C PRO A 52 -5.43 -36.26 -18.32
N ASP A 53 -6.29 -37.24 -18.57
CA ASP A 53 -7.43 -37.07 -19.46
C ASP A 53 -8.43 -36.17 -18.73
N PRO A 54 -8.64 -34.92 -19.17
CA PRO A 54 -9.50 -33.97 -18.46
C PRO A 54 -10.98 -34.40 -18.47
N THR A 55 -11.33 -35.41 -19.26
CA THR A 55 -12.70 -35.94 -19.37
C THR A 55 -13.01 -37.05 -18.36
N LYS A 56 -11.99 -37.75 -17.83
CA LYS A 56 -12.19 -38.83 -16.86
C LYS A 56 -12.46 -38.26 -15.47
N ARG A 57 -13.68 -38.46 -14.98
CA ARG A 57 -14.13 -37.99 -13.66
C ARG A 57 -14.18 -39.14 -12.68
N TYR A 58 -13.52 -38.97 -11.54
CA TYR A 58 -13.64 -39.88 -10.42
C TYR A 58 -14.42 -39.18 -9.30
N PRO A 59 -15.19 -39.91 -8.48
CA PRO A 59 -15.74 -39.35 -7.25
C PRO A 59 -14.58 -38.76 -6.42
N ASN A 60 -14.73 -37.51 -5.96
CA ASN A 60 -13.70 -36.68 -5.28
C ASN A 60 -12.65 -35.99 -6.17
N THR A 61 -12.81 -35.99 -7.50
CA THR A 61 -12.01 -35.10 -8.37
C THR A 61 -12.62 -33.70 -8.45
N MET A 62 -11.79 -32.70 -8.76
CA MET A 62 -12.25 -31.31 -8.95
C MET A 62 -13.36 -31.25 -10.02
N PRO A 63 -14.38 -30.40 -9.83
CA PRO A 63 -15.45 -30.24 -10.82
C PRO A 63 -14.90 -29.83 -12.21
N PRO A 64 -15.66 -30.10 -13.30
CA PRO A 64 -15.23 -29.80 -14.66
C PRO A 64 -14.93 -28.31 -14.85
N PRO A 65 -13.95 -27.93 -15.71
CA PRO A 65 -13.59 -26.53 -15.93
C PRO A 65 -14.77 -25.66 -16.37
N GLU A 66 -15.72 -26.25 -17.11
CA GLU A 66 -16.92 -25.59 -17.62
C GLU A 66 -18.04 -25.41 -16.56
N THR A 67 -17.76 -25.70 -15.29
CA THR A 67 -18.75 -25.55 -14.21
C THR A 67 -18.45 -24.34 -13.34
N TRP A 68 -19.51 -23.71 -12.85
CA TRP A 68 -19.41 -22.57 -11.93
C TRP A 68 -18.64 -22.91 -10.65
N SER A 69 -18.76 -24.15 -10.15
CA SER A 69 -18.02 -24.60 -8.97
C SER A 69 -16.51 -24.66 -9.21
N HIS A 70 -16.06 -25.10 -10.39
CA HIS A 70 -14.65 -25.04 -10.76
C HIS A 70 -14.14 -23.60 -10.87
N TYR A 71 -14.93 -22.73 -11.50
CA TYR A 71 -14.62 -21.31 -11.58
C TYR A 71 -14.51 -20.66 -10.19
N PHE A 72 -15.46 -20.91 -9.30
CA PHE A 72 -15.46 -20.37 -7.94
C PHE A 72 -14.24 -20.85 -7.15
N LEU A 73 -13.89 -22.14 -7.23
CA LEU A 73 -12.76 -22.73 -6.50
C LEU A 73 -11.38 -22.31 -7.02
N THR A 74 -11.22 -22.07 -8.32
CA THR A 74 -9.89 -21.82 -8.92
C THR A 74 -9.61 -20.33 -9.19
N SER A 75 -10.63 -19.48 -9.21
CA SER A 75 -10.46 -18.06 -9.55
C SER A 75 -9.83 -17.25 -8.41
N ARG A 76 -8.56 -16.85 -8.57
CA ARG A 76 -7.85 -16.00 -7.59
C ARG A 76 -8.50 -14.63 -7.40
N LYS A 77 -9.03 -14.05 -8.48
CA LYS A 77 -9.68 -12.73 -8.46
C LYS A 77 -10.92 -12.75 -7.56
N LEU A 78 -11.76 -13.78 -7.67
CA LEU A 78 -12.96 -13.90 -6.85
C LEU A 78 -12.59 -14.02 -5.36
N HIS A 79 -11.65 -14.90 -5.01
CA HIS A 79 -11.18 -15.04 -3.64
C HIS A 79 -10.61 -13.74 -3.08
N PHE A 80 -9.86 -12.99 -3.90
CA PHE A 80 -9.34 -11.69 -3.51
C PHE A 80 -10.48 -10.72 -3.17
N TYR A 81 -11.44 -10.50 -4.07
CA TYR A 81 -12.56 -9.59 -3.81
C TYR A 81 -13.45 -10.06 -2.66
N LEU A 82 -13.65 -11.37 -2.52
CA LEU A 82 -14.43 -11.93 -1.42
C LEU A 82 -13.74 -11.71 -0.08
N SER A 83 -12.42 -11.98 0.00
CA SER A 83 -11.64 -11.73 1.22
C SER A 83 -11.62 -10.24 1.59
N LEU A 84 -11.45 -9.36 0.59
CA LEU A 84 -11.49 -7.91 0.77
C LEU A 84 -12.88 -7.43 1.19
N GLY A 85 -13.94 -8.04 0.63
CA GLY A 85 -15.32 -7.75 0.97
C GLY A 85 -15.67 -8.16 2.39
N ILE A 86 -15.27 -9.35 2.82
CA ILE A 86 -15.44 -9.82 4.21
C ILE A 86 -14.69 -8.92 5.18
N LEU A 87 -13.44 -8.58 4.86
CA LEU A 87 -12.64 -7.69 5.69
C LEU A 87 -13.25 -6.28 5.78
N GLY A 88 -13.73 -5.75 4.66
CA GLY A 88 -14.42 -4.46 4.58
C GLY A 88 -15.74 -4.46 5.36
N ALA A 89 -16.55 -5.52 5.24
CA ALA A 89 -17.79 -5.67 5.99
C ALA A 89 -17.54 -5.75 7.50
N LEU A 90 -16.53 -6.53 7.93
CA LEU A 90 -16.17 -6.66 9.34
C LEU A 90 -15.60 -5.36 9.92
N ALA A 91 -14.74 -4.66 9.16
CA ALA A 91 -14.27 -3.34 9.54
C ALA A 91 -15.42 -2.32 9.65
N GLY A 92 -16.37 -2.38 8.69
CA GLY A 92 -17.56 -1.55 8.69
C GLY A 92 -18.45 -1.79 9.91
N THR A 93 -18.76 -3.06 10.24
CA THR A 93 -19.59 -3.40 11.40
C THR A 93 -18.94 -2.99 12.71
N VAL A 94 -17.63 -3.21 12.88
CA VAL A 94 -16.88 -2.74 14.06
C VAL A 94 -16.88 -1.22 14.14
N SER A 95 -16.68 -0.52 13.02
CA SER A 95 -16.69 0.95 12.99
C SER A 95 -18.07 1.52 13.36
N ILE A 96 -19.15 0.95 12.82
CA ILE A 96 -20.52 1.35 13.15
C ILE A 96 -20.83 1.03 14.62
N SER A 97 -20.48 -0.16 15.10
CA SER A 97 -20.69 -0.53 16.50
C SER A 97 -19.94 0.40 17.47
N ASN A 98 -18.67 0.71 17.17
CA ASN A 98 -17.89 1.65 17.96
C ASN A 98 -18.50 3.06 17.92
N PHE A 99 -18.98 3.51 16.77
CA PHE A 99 -19.67 4.79 16.65
C PHE A 99 -20.91 4.86 17.53
N LEU A 100 -21.78 3.85 17.45
CA LEU A 100 -23.02 3.80 18.22
C LEU A 100 -22.78 3.76 19.74
N ASN A 101 -21.66 3.17 20.17
CA ASN A 101 -21.31 3.09 21.59
C ASN A 101 -20.55 4.31 22.13
N THR A 102 -19.83 5.05 21.28
CA THR A 102 -18.93 6.14 21.73
C THR A 102 -19.40 7.53 21.36
N SER A 103 -20.23 7.66 20.32
CA SER A 103 -20.67 8.97 19.82
C SER A 103 -21.93 9.45 20.54
N PRO A 104 -21.98 10.71 21.00
CA PRO A 104 -23.21 11.28 21.53
C PRO A 104 -24.30 11.42 20.45
N PHE A 105 -23.93 11.51 19.16
CA PHE A 105 -24.86 11.67 18.04
C PHE A 105 -25.44 10.35 17.51
N ALA A 106 -25.19 9.23 18.20
CA ALA A 106 -25.71 7.93 17.79
C ALA A 106 -27.24 7.87 17.74
N HIS A 107 -27.92 8.63 18.61
CA HIS A 107 -29.37 8.65 18.71
C HIS A 107 -30.07 9.37 17.54
N ASP A 108 -29.35 10.19 16.76
CA ASP A 108 -29.88 10.86 15.57
C ASP A 108 -30.11 9.88 14.40
N ILE A 109 -29.59 8.65 14.50
CA ILE A 109 -29.65 7.65 13.43
C ILE A 109 -30.92 6.81 13.60
N GLU A 110 -31.95 7.13 12.84
CA GLU A 110 -33.11 6.26 12.66
C GLU A 110 -32.83 5.25 11.53
N TRP A 111 -32.72 3.97 11.87
CA TRP A 111 -32.53 2.90 10.90
C TRP A 111 -33.86 2.48 10.29
N SER A 112 -34.11 2.84 9.03
CA SER A 112 -35.32 2.44 8.30
C SER A 112 -34.99 1.44 7.20
N TRP A 113 -35.52 0.22 7.33
CA TRP A 113 -35.40 -0.83 6.32
C TRP A 113 -36.11 -0.49 5.00
N GLY A 114 -37.10 0.41 5.02
CA GLY A 114 -37.81 0.87 3.83
C GLY A 114 -37.01 1.87 2.98
N HIS A 115 -36.05 2.58 3.59
CA HIS A 115 -35.23 3.59 2.92
C HIS A 115 -33.76 3.47 3.35
N PRO A 116 -33.02 2.47 2.82
CA PRO A 116 -31.63 2.22 3.20
C PRO A 116 -30.70 3.39 2.82
N ILE A 117 -30.98 4.05 1.69
CA ILE A 117 -30.18 5.19 1.21
C ILE A 117 -30.29 6.37 2.17
N MET A 118 -31.53 6.72 2.57
CA MET A 118 -31.78 7.80 3.52
C MET A 118 -31.17 7.51 4.90
N SER A 119 -31.20 6.24 5.33
CA SER A 119 -30.55 5.82 6.58
C SER A 119 -29.02 6.02 6.52
N LEU A 120 -28.41 5.78 5.36
CA LEU A 120 -26.98 5.99 5.15
C LEU A 120 -26.61 7.49 5.14
N GLU A 121 -27.45 8.33 4.54
CA GLU A 121 -27.28 9.79 4.55
C GLU A 121 -27.35 10.34 5.98
N ARG A 122 -28.34 9.91 6.76
CA ARG A 122 -28.47 10.27 8.19
C ARG A 122 -27.25 9.82 9.01
N PHE A 123 -26.76 8.60 8.77
CA PHE A 123 -25.52 8.12 9.39
C PHE A 123 -24.33 9.00 9.03
N LYS A 124 -24.18 9.38 7.76
CA LYS A 124 -23.10 10.25 7.28
C LYS A 124 -23.17 11.63 7.96
N ASP A 125 -24.37 12.20 8.12
CA ASP A 125 -24.55 13.47 8.82
C ASP A 125 -24.17 13.37 10.30
N ALA A 126 -24.61 12.32 11.00
CA ALA A 126 -24.22 12.06 12.39
C ALA A 126 -22.70 11.85 12.54
N TRP A 127 -22.08 11.15 11.59
CA TRP A 127 -20.64 10.98 11.54
C TRP A 127 -19.92 12.32 11.38
N LYS A 128 -20.38 13.16 10.45
CA LYS A 128 -19.82 14.49 10.22
C LYS A 128 -19.89 15.36 11.48
N LYS A 129 -21.03 15.39 12.18
CA LYS A 129 -21.18 16.10 13.47
C LYS A 129 -20.16 15.63 14.52
N THR A 130 -19.92 14.33 14.60
CA THR A 130 -18.93 13.75 15.52
C THR A 130 -17.50 14.21 15.19
N VAL A 131 -17.17 14.29 13.90
CA VAL A 131 -15.86 14.79 13.45
C VAL A 131 -15.73 16.29 13.74
N GLU A 132 -16.77 17.08 13.52
CA GLU A 132 -16.81 18.52 13.82
C GLU A 132 -16.61 18.78 15.32
N GLU A 133 -17.29 18.03 16.19
CA GLU A 133 -17.12 18.13 17.65
C GLU A 133 -15.69 17.80 18.07
N ARG A 134 -15.12 16.68 17.60
CA ARG A 134 -13.73 16.32 17.89
C ARG A 134 -12.75 17.38 17.41
N SER A 135 -13.00 17.94 16.23
CA SER A 135 -12.18 19.01 15.65
C SER A 135 -12.25 20.28 16.50
N ARG A 136 -13.45 20.64 16.99
CA ARG A 136 -13.65 21.76 17.91
C ARG A 136 -12.92 21.55 19.24
N LEU A 137 -13.04 20.37 19.85
CA LEU A 137 -12.33 20.03 21.08
C LEU A 137 -10.81 20.11 20.91
N VAL A 138 -10.28 19.58 19.81
CA VAL A 138 -8.85 19.67 19.50
C VAL A 138 -8.43 21.14 19.28
N ALA A 139 -9.25 21.95 18.62
CA ALA A 139 -8.98 23.37 18.44
C ALA A 139 -8.96 24.12 19.78
N GLU A 140 -9.89 23.85 20.69
CA GLU A 140 -9.92 24.41 22.04
C GLU A 140 -8.68 24.00 22.85
N MET A 141 -8.27 22.74 22.76
CA MET A 141 -7.05 22.24 23.41
C MET A 141 -5.78 22.90 22.84
N ARG A 142 -5.73 23.13 21.53
CA ARG A 142 -4.63 23.86 20.88
C ARG A 142 -4.60 25.33 21.31
N LYS A 143 -5.75 25.99 21.38
CA LYS A 143 -5.86 27.37 21.88
C LYS A 143 -5.31 27.50 23.30
N LYS A 144 -5.69 26.62 24.22
CA LYS A 144 -5.17 26.59 25.60
C LYS A 144 -3.64 26.45 25.66
N LYS A 145 -3.07 25.60 24.80
CA LYS A 145 -1.61 25.43 24.70
C LYS A 145 -0.92 26.69 24.16
N LEU A 146 -1.51 27.34 23.16
CA LEU A 146 -0.98 28.60 22.61
C LEU A 146 -1.04 29.72 23.66
N GLU A 147 -2.15 29.85 24.39
CA GLU A 147 -2.28 30.82 25.48
C GLU A 147 -1.25 30.61 26.60
N ASP A 148 -0.95 29.35 26.95
CA ASP A 148 0.11 29.04 27.93
C ASP A 148 1.50 29.42 27.40
N VAL A 149 1.79 29.13 26.12
CA VAL A 149 3.03 29.56 25.47
C VAL A 149 3.14 31.09 25.44
N GLU A 150 2.07 31.78 25.06
CA GLU A 150 2.02 33.25 25.00
C GLU A 150 2.25 33.87 26.39
N LYS A 151 1.56 33.37 27.43
CA LYS A 151 1.79 33.81 28.82
C LYS A 151 3.23 33.62 29.26
N ARG A 152 3.86 32.50 28.91
CA ARG A 152 5.28 32.26 29.19
C ARG A 152 6.19 33.22 28.41
N GLY A 153 5.82 33.55 27.18
CA GLY A 153 6.48 34.58 26.38
C GLY A 153 6.40 35.96 27.00
N GLU A 154 5.20 36.39 27.37
CA GLU A 154 4.97 37.67 28.05
C GLU A 154 5.72 37.75 29.38
N TYR A 155 5.76 36.65 30.14
CA TYR A 155 6.55 36.58 31.37
C TYR A 155 8.03 36.83 31.07
N ARG A 156 8.64 36.12 30.10
CA ARG A 156 10.04 36.34 29.72
C ARG A 156 10.31 37.79 29.28
N LYS A 157 9.40 38.38 28.50
CA LYS A 157 9.47 39.77 28.05
C LYS A 157 9.48 40.77 29.21
N ARG A 158 8.51 40.65 30.12
CA ARG A 158 8.35 41.58 31.25
C ARG A 158 9.52 41.51 32.23
N PHE A 159 10.13 40.34 32.38
CA PHE A 159 11.28 40.13 33.27
C PHE A 159 12.64 40.30 32.57
N GLY A 160 12.68 40.81 31.34
CA GLY A 160 13.93 41.09 30.62
C GLY A 160 14.76 39.86 30.25
N LEU A 161 14.19 38.66 30.34
CA LEU A 161 14.86 37.38 30.07
C LEU A 161 14.97 37.07 28.57
N GLU A 162 14.42 37.92 27.69
CA GLU A 162 14.57 37.80 26.23
C GLU A 162 15.92 38.32 25.71
N GLU A 163 16.56 39.31 26.38
CA GLU A 163 17.79 39.92 25.88
C GLU A 163 19.06 39.13 26.22
N THR A 164 19.06 38.36 27.31
CA THR A 164 20.20 37.50 27.70
C THR A 164 20.26 36.16 26.96
N GLY A 165 19.32 35.91 26.05
CA GLY A 165 19.21 34.65 25.31
C GLY A 165 19.03 34.88 23.81
N ASN A 166 20.01 35.52 23.17
CA ASN A 166 20.10 35.56 21.69
C ASN A 166 20.37 34.16 21.05
N GLU A 167 20.21 33.07 21.81
CA GLU A 167 20.44 31.71 21.34
C GLU A 167 19.37 30.78 21.92
N GLY A 168 18.85 29.92 21.05
CA GLY A 168 17.62 29.17 21.26
C GLY A 168 17.55 28.30 22.50
N GLY A 169 16.38 28.27 23.11
CA GLY A 169 15.90 27.19 23.97
C GLY A 169 14.38 27.18 23.89
N PHE A 170 13.68 26.19 23.33
CA PHE A 170 13.96 24.79 23.11
C PHE A 170 13.23 24.41 21.80
N GLY A 171 13.98 24.15 20.72
CA GLY A 171 13.47 23.66 19.43
C GLY A 171 12.42 24.53 18.71
N GLY A 172 12.83 25.56 17.96
CA GLY A 172 12.07 26.13 16.83
C GLY A 172 10.69 26.78 17.06
N PHE A 173 10.10 26.70 18.26
CA PHE A 173 8.80 27.27 18.61
C PHE A 173 8.92 28.62 19.36
N GLY A 174 9.84 29.48 18.93
CA GLY A 174 9.88 30.86 19.40
C GLY A 174 8.61 31.60 18.97
N ILE A 175 7.98 32.34 19.89
CA ILE A 175 6.86 33.22 19.58
C ILE A 175 7.39 34.27 18.60
N LYS A 176 7.12 34.07 17.31
CA LYS A 176 7.38 35.08 16.29
C LYS A 176 6.72 36.38 16.75
N THR A 177 7.45 37.47 16.66
CA THR A 177 6.89 38.77 17.06
C THR A 177 5.69 39.10 16.17
N LYS A 178 4.72 39.90 16.65
CA LYS A 178 3.53 40.29 15.85
C LYS A 178 3.89 40.92 14.50
N GLU A 179 5.10 41.45 14.35
CA GLU A 179 5.63 41.94 13.07
C GLU A 179 6.10 40.83 12.15
N GLU A 180 6.76 39.80 12.67
CA GLU A 180 7.17 38.62 11.90
C GLU A 180 5.97 37.80 11.43
N ASP A 181 4.91 37.69 12.25
CA ASP A 181 3.65 37.05 11.85
C ASP A 181 2.94 37.83 10.74
N LYS A 182 2.92 39.18 10.80
CA LYS A 182 2.39 40.01 9.71
C LYS A 182 3.19 39.84 8.42
N ARG A 183 4.51 39.75 8.51
CA ARG A 183 5.38 39.49 7.35
C ARG A 183 5.12 38.10 6.76
N TYR A 184 4.95 37.09 7.62
CA TYR A 184 4.65 35.72 7.19
C TYR A 184 3.25 35.60 6.55
N GLN A 185 2.26 36.29 7.12
CA GLN A 185 0.92 36.38 6.53
C GLN A 185 0.95 37.09 5.18
N ALA A 186 1.69 38.19 5.05
CA ALA A 186 1.86 38.88 3.76
C ALA A 186 2.54 37.98 2.72
N THR A 187 3.57 37.19 3.10
CA THR A 187 4.21 36.24 2.18
C THR A 187 3.25 35.12 1.76
N MET A 188 2.45 34.59 2.68
CA MET A 188 1.46 33.55 2.38
C MET A 188 0.31 34.08 1.53
N GLU A 189 -0.12 35.32 1.71
CA GLU A 189 -1.10 35.97 0.83
C GLU A 189 -0.54 36.17 -0.58
N VAL A 190 0.72 36.57 -0.71
CA VAL A 190 1.38 36.65 -2.03
C VAL A 190 1.44 35.27 -2.67
N GLN A 191 1.81 34.24 -1.91
CA GLN A 191 1.90 32.87 -2.41
C GLN A 191 0.52 32.32 -2.80
N ARG A 192 -0.52 32.63 -2.03
CA ARG A 192 -1.90 32.29 -2.35
C ARG A 192 -2.39 33.00 -3.61
N ARG A 193 -2.06 34.29 -3.78
CA ARG A 193 -2.38 35.05 -5.00
C ARG A 193 -1.62 34.53 -6.22
N MET A 194 -0.39 34.06 -6.04
CA MET A 194 0.40 33.41 -7.10
C MET A 194 -0.24 32.09 -7.51
N LEU A 195 -0.60 31.23 -6.55
CA LEU A 195 -1.31 29.98 -6.80
C LEU A 195 -2.68 30.20 -7.45
N GLU A 196 -3.43 31.21 -6.99
CA GLU A 196 -4.73 31.57 -7.57
C GLU A 196 -4.58 32.18 -8.98
N GLN A 197 -3.43 32.78 -9.31
CA GLN A 197 -3.09 33.18 -10.67
C GLN A 197 -2.67 31.98 -11.54
N GLU A 198 -1.95 31.01 -10.98
CA GLU A 198 -1.62 29.76 -11.65
C GLU A 198 -2.87 28.91 -11.91
N GLU A 199 -3.78 28.78 -10.96
CA GLU A 199 -5.10 28.13 -11.10
C GLU A 199 -6.05 28.87 -12.06
N LYS A 200 -5.79 30.14 -12.38
CA LYS A 200 -6.53 30.88 -13.42
C LYS A 200 -5.88 30.79 -14.80
N LYS A 201 -4.56 30.58 -14.87
CA LYS A 201 -3.82 30.36 -16.12
C LYS A 201 -3.93 28.92 -16.60
N VAL A 202 -3.94 27.98 -15.67
CA VAL A 202 -4.28 26.58 -15.89
C VAL A 202 -5.78 26.49 -15.70
N GLY A 203 -6.55 26.36 -16.77
CA GLY A 203 -8.02 26.29 -16.74
C GLY A 203 -8.53 25.43 -15.58
N GLY A 204 -9.53 25.94 -14.87
CA GLY A 204 -9.96 25.42 -13.58
C GLY A 204 -10.17 23.91 -13.54
N GLN A 205 -9.72 23.31 -12.45
CA GLN A 205 -10.18 22.04 -11.88
C GLN A 205 -10.60 20.96 -12.89
N GLY A 206 -9.63 20.31 -13.53
CA GLY A 206 -9.83 19.07 -14.30
C GLY A 206 -9.11 19.02 -15.66
N ASP A 207 -8.72 20.18 -16.18
CA ASP A 207 -8.40 20.35 -17.60
C ASP A 207 -7.12 19.62 -18.06
N TRP A 208 -6.05 19.57 -17.24
CA TRP A 208 -4.80 18.93 -17.69
C TRP A 208 -4.95 17.41 -17.88
N VAL A 209 -5.73 16.74 -17.03
CA VAL A 209 -5.96 15.29 -17.15
C VAL A 209 -6.87 14.98 -18.33
N GLU A 210 -7.91 15.79 -18.55
CA GLU A 210 -8.82 15.66 -19.71
C GLU A 210 -8.13 16.01 -21.04
N GLU A 211 -7.22 16.98 -21.04
CA GLU A 211 -6.42 17.34 -22.20
C GLU A 211 -5.39 16.26 -22.55
N GLU A 212 -4.75 15.65 -21.54
CA GLU A 212 -3.85 14.50 -21.73
C GLU A 212 -4.62 13.27 -22.23
N LEU A 213 -5.83 13.02 -21.72
CA LEU A 213 -6.72 11.96 -22.20
C LEU A 213 -7.14 12.17 -23.66
N ARG A 214 -7.49 13.40 -24.05
CA ARG A 214 -7.77 13.73 -25.47
C ARG A 214 -6.57 13.56 -26.38
N ARG A 215 -5.36 13.88 -25.90
CA ARG A 215 -4.12 13.68 -26.66
C ARG A 215 -3.85 12.19 -26.86
N LEU A 216 -4.02 11.39 -25.82
CA LEU A 216 -3.90 9.93 -25.91
C LEU A 216 -4.96 9.31 -26.82
N GLU A 217 -6.19 9.80 -26.78
CA GLU A 217 -7.27 9.34 -27.67
C GLU A 217 -6.97 9.66 -29.13
N LYS A 218 -6.52 10.89 -29.44
CA LYS A 218 -6.10 11.24 -30.81
C LYS A 218 -4.93 10.41 -31.30
N VAL A 219 -3.91 10.19 -30.48
CA VAL A 219 -2.77 9.33 -30.84
C VAL A 219 -3.21 7.89 -31.09
N ALA A 220 -4.18 7.39 -30.30
CA ALA A 220 -4.76 6.07 -30.52
C ALA A 220 -5.59 6.01 -31.82
N GLU A 221 -6.42 7.03 -32.10
CA GLU A 221 -7.19 7.14 -33.34
C GLU A 221 -6.27 7.19 -34.57
N ASP A 222 -5.22 8.02 -34.56
CA ASP A 222 -4.27 8.14 -35.65
C ASP A 222 -3.53 6.82 -35.90
N ALA A 223 -3.06 6.14 -34.83
CA ALA A 223 -2.42 4.84 -34.93
C ALA A 223 -3.36 3.75 -35.48
N THR A 224 -4.64 3.78 -35.11
CA THR A 224 -5.63 2.85 -35.67
C THR A 224 -5.94 3.16 -37.13
N GLY A 225 -5.96 4.43 -37.53
CA GLY A 225 -6.14 4.89 -38.91
C GLY A 225 -5.01 4.44 -39.82
N GLU A 226 -3.75 4.63 -39.40
CA GLU A 226 -2.56 4.18 -40.14
C GLU A 226 -2.57 2.65 -40.34
N LEU A 227 -2.90 1.89 -39.30
CA LEU A 227 -3.01 0.42 -39.41
C LEU A 227 -4.14 -0.02 -40.35
N VAL A 228 -5.27 0.72 -40.40
CA VAL A 228 -6.37 0.42 -41.32
C VAL A 228 -5.98 0.76 -42.78
N GLU A 229 -5.25 1.85 -43.01
CA GLU A 229 -4.73 2.18 -44.34
C GLU A 229 -3.68 1.20 -44.84
N GLU A 230 -2.78 0.75 -43.97
CA GLU A 230 -1.80 -0.28 -44.30
C GLU A 230 -2.49 -1.59 -44.70
N LYS A 231 -3.55 -1.99 -43.96
CA LYS A 231 -4.39 -3.14 -44.31
C LYS A 231 -5.06 -2.99 -45.66
N ARG A 232 -5.62 -1.81 -45.97
CA ARG A 232 -6.22 -1.54 -47.29
C ARG A 232 -5.19 -1.72 -48.41
N LYS A 233 -3.98 -1.18 -48.24
CA LYS A 233 -2.90 -1.31 -49.23
C LYS A 233 -2.48 -2.78 -49.44
N LEU A 234 -2.42 -3.57 -48.37
CA LEU A 234 -2.11 -5.00 -48.46
C LEU A 234 -3.21 -5.79 -49.16
N VAL A 235 -4.48 -5.53 -48.84
CA VAL A 235 -5.64 -6.16 -49.48
C VAL A 235 -5.72 -5.79 -50.95
N ASP A 236 -5.54 -4.51 -51.29
CA ASP A 236 -5.51 -4.02 -52.68
C ASP A 236 -4.33 -4.62 -53.47
N GLY A 237 -3.19 -4.85 -52.80
CA GLY A 237 -2.04 -5.53 -53.37
C GLY A 237 -2.33 -6.99 -53.72
N ILE A 238 -3.05 -7.71 -52.84
CA ILE A 238 -3.48 -9.09 -53.07
C ILE A 238 -4.50 -9.17 -54.21
N LEU A 239 -5.42 -8.21 -54.30
CA LEU A 239 -6.44 -8.14 -55.36
C LEU A 239 -5.84 -7.89 -56.76
N LYS A 240 -4.73 -7.13 -56.84
CA LYS A 240 -4.04 -6.80 -58.09
C LYS A 240 -3.06 -7.87 -58.59
N GLN A 241 -2.84 -8.97 -57.86
CA GLN A 241 -1.98 -10.05 -58.35
C GLN A 241 -2.70 -10.83 -59.47
N GLU A 242 -2.24 -10.61 -60.70
CA GLU A 242 -2.71 -11.36 -61.87
C GLU A 242 -2.13 -12.79 -61.85
N GLY A 243 -3.02 -13.80 -61.82
CA GLY A 243 -2.65 -15.22 -61.84
C GLY A 243 -3.23 -16.07 -60.70
N LEU A 244 -3.87 -15.48 -59.68
CA LEU A 244 -4.57 -16.23 -58.63
C LEU A 244 -6.05 -16.43 -58.94
N THR A 245 -6.56 -17.62 -58.64
CA THR A 245 -8.02 -17.89 -58.64
C THR A 245 -8.70 -17.16 -57.49
N GLU A 246 -9.98 -16.80 -57.66
CA GLU A 246 -10.73 -16.01 -56.67
C GLU A 246 -10.76 -16.67 -55.27
N GLU A 247 -10.76 -18.01 -55.22
CA GLU A 247 -10.70 -18.77 -53.97
C GLU A 247 -9.38 -18.60 -53.21
N GLU A 248 -8.25 -18.51 -53.92
CA GLU A 248 -6.93 -18.29 -53.31
C GLU A 248 -6.77 -16.86 -52.80
N LYS A 249 -7.36 -15.88 -53.50
CA LYS A 249 -7.40 -14.48 -53.06
C LYS A 249 -8.19 -14.34 -51.75
N VAL A 250 -9.38 -14.95 -51.67
CA VAL A 250 -10.21 -14.93 -50.46
C VAL A 250 -9.52 -15.62 -49.29
N LYS A 251 -8.87 -16.77 -49.53
CA LYS A 251 -8.13 -17.49 -48.49
C LYS A 251 -6.94 -16.69 -47.94
N ARG A 252 -6.23 -15.95 -48.79
CA ARG A 252 -5.13 -15.07 -48.37
C ARG A 252 -5.64 -13.84 -47.62
N MET A 253 -6.77 -13.25 -48.03
CA MET A 253 -7.39 -12.16 -47.29
C MET A 253 -7.82 -12.60 -45.88
N LEU A 254 -8.41 -13.79 -45.75
CA LEU A 254 -8.77 -14.36 -44.44
C LEU A 254 -7.54 -14.64 -43.57
N ALA A 255 -6.44 -15.13 -44.14
CA ALA A 255 -5.20 -15.35 -43.40
C ALA A 255 -4.60 -14.04 -42.84
N VAL A 256 -4.69 -12.93 -43.58
CA VAL A 256 -4.25 -11.60 -43.10
C VAL A 256 -5.13 -11.07 -41.97
N VAL A 257 -6.41 -11.49 -41.91
CA VAL A 257 -7.32 -11.17 -40.81
C VAL A 257 -7.02 -12.04 -39.58
N ASP A 258 -6.80 -13.34 -39.77
CA ASP A 258 -6.59 -14.33 -38.69
C ASP A 258 -5.21 -14.21 -37.99
N GLU A 259 -4.12 -13.89 -38.71
CA GLU A 259 -2.78 -13.73 -38.11
C GLU A 259 -2.70 -12.58 -37.07
N GLN A 260 -3.68 -11.68 -37.07
CA GLN A 260 -3.71 -10.51 -36.19
C GLN A 260 -4.56 -10.70 -34.92
N GLU A 261 -5.48 -11.67 -34.87
CA GLU A 261 -6.18 -12.00 -33.62
C GLU A 261 -5.21 -12.64 -32.60
N VAL A 262 -4.25 -13.45 -33.10
CA VAL A 262 -3.20 -14.07 -32.28
C VAL A 262 -2.21 -13.04 -31.71
N SER A 263 -1.99 -11.92 -32.41
CA SER A 263 -1.09 -10.85 -31.93
C SER A 263 -1.73 -9.93 -30.87
N LYS A 264 -3.07 -9.83 -30.80
CA LYS A 264 -3.75 -9.03 -29.77
C LYS A 264 -3.63 -9.68 -28.38
N ASP A 265 -3.59 -11.01 -28.32
CA ASP A 265 -3.41 -11.73 -27.05
C ASP A 265 -1.93 -11.75 -26.60
N GLY A 266 -0.98 -11.76 -27.54
CA GLY A 266 0.46 -11.80 -27.27
C GLY A 266 1.10 -10.49 -26.78
N LYS A 267 0.48 -9.33 -27.05
CA LYS A 267 1.01 -8.01 -26.61
C LYS A 267 0.65 -7.63 -25.16
N SER A 268 -0.18 -8.42 -24.49
CA SER A 268 -0.51 -8.22 -23.07
C SER A 268 0.56 -8.72 -22.08
N SER A 269 1.64 -9.35 -22.56
CA SER A 269 2.70 -9.94 -21.71
C SER A 269 4.12 -9.38 -21.94
N ALA A 270 4.28 -8.34 -22.76
CA ALA A 270 5.59 -7.76 -23.06
C ALA A 270 5.58 -6.23 -22.99
N GLU A 271 5.19 -5.67 -21.85
CA GLU A 271 5.46 -4.26 -21.52
C GLU A 271 5.72 -4.11 -20.01
N ASN A 272 6.78 -4.76 -19.54
CA ASN A 272 7.49 -4.30 -18.34
C ASN A 272 8.48 -3.21 -18.82
N VAL A 273 7.96 -2.02 -19.08
CA VAL A 273 8.79 -0.83 -19.29
C VAL A 273 9.27 -0.39 -17.92
N GLU A 274 10.57 -0.61 -17.73
CA GLU A 274 11.40 -0.10 -16.67
C GLU A 274 11.29 1.44 -16.61
N VAL A 275 10.43 1.94 -15.71
CA VAL A 275 10.38 3.36 -15.38
C VAL A 275 11.64 3.71 -14.62
N LYS A 276 12.62 4.28 -15.32
CA LYS A 276 13.75 5.01 -14.75
C LYS A 276 13.21 6.18 -13.92
N MET A 277 13.08 5.95 -12.62
CA MET A 277 12.86 6.99 -11.62
C MET A 277 14.03 7.97 -11.66
N GLY A 278 13.72 9.24 -11.92
CA GLY A 278 14.66 10.34 -11.93
C GLY A 278 15.41 10.47 -10.61
N GLU A 279 16.72 10.67 -10.75
CA GLU A 279 17.65 11.01 -9.69
C GLU A 279 17.21 12.33 -9.02
N THR A 280 16.99 12.28 -7.71
CA THR A 280 16.95 13.47 -6.87
C THR A 280 18.36 13.73 -6.34
N PRO A 281 18.87 14.98 -6.35
CA PRO A 281 20.19 15.27 -5.80
C PRO A 281 20.09 15.28 -4.27
N VAL A 282 20.51 14.19 -3.64
CA VAL A 282 20.72 14.11 -2.19
C VAL A 282 22.10 14.70 -1.88
N LEU A 283 22.10 15.83 -1.18
CA LEU A 283 23.29 16.45 -0.61
C LEU A 283 24.03 15.47 0.31
N GLU A 284 25.27 15.16 -0.06
CA GLU A 284 26.16 14.23 0.61
C GLU A 284 26.85 14.91 1.81
N GLU A 285 26.24 14.82 3.01
CA GLU A 285 26.88 15.28 4.24
C GLU A 285 27.69 14.14 4.89
N LYS A 286 29.01 14.17 4.69
CA LYS A 286 29.98 13.29 5.35
C LYS A 286 29.90 13.45 6.88
N LYS A 287 29.46 12.41 7.59
CA LYS A 287 29.83 12.18 9.00
C LYS A 287 30.25 10.72 9.23
N LYS A 288 31.56 10.50 9.17
CA LYS A 288 32.23 9.38 9.84
C LYS A 288 32.10 9.58 11.35
N ARG A 289 31.39 8.71 12.06
CA ARG A 289 31.67 8.42 13.47
C ARG A 289 31.41 6.94 13.75
N SER A 290 32.52 6.22 13.89
CA SER A 290 32.67 4.95 14.58
C SER A 290 32.05 5.03 15.98
N TRP A 291 31.25 4.04 16.34
CA TRP A 291 30.86 3.76 17.72
C TRP A 291 31.66 2.55 18.20
N TRP A 292 32.74 2.84 18.92
CA TRP A 292 32.88 2.43 20.31
C TRP A 292 32.38 3.60 21.16
#